data_AF-A0A2V6DE31-F1
#
_entry.id   AF-A0A2V6DE31-F1
#
_cell.length_a   1.000
_cell.length_b   1.000
_cell.length_c   1.000
_cell.angle_alpha   90.00
_cell.angle_beta   90.00
_cell.angle_gamma   90.00
#
_symmetry.space_group_name_H-M   'P 1'
#
loop_
_entity.id
_entity.type
_entity.pdbx_description
1 polymer ?
#
loop_
_entity_poly.entity_id
_entity_poly.type
_entity_poly.pdbx_seq_one_letter_code
_entity_poly.pdbx_strand_id
1 'polypeptide(L)'
;EIRDVKSQIKALHTKFGDDPKVKAALDAADAMEHKMSDVEQQLIQVSMKGSEGNLAFPNMLNEAFDTFSRSIDTGDREPTKPQLEVFALLSGRLDEQLKKWNAIKQDDLPKVSELIKQADLPAMMIKEKKSE
;
A
#
# COMPACT_ATOMS: atom_id res chain seq x y z
N GLU A 1 6.54 2.63 -1.28
CA GLU A 1 5.79 3.74 -1.90
C GLU A 1 4.64 4.20 -1.01
N ILE A 2 3.58 3.41 -0.84
CA ILE A 2 2.38 3.79 -0.06
C ILE A 2 2.71 4.48 1.28
N ARG A 3 3.49 3.83 2.15
CA ARG A 3 3.87 4.38 3.47
C ARG A 3 4.62 5.73 3.39
N ASP A 4 5.42 5.96 2.36
CA ASP A 4 6.14 7.22 2.16
C ASP A 4 5.17 8.34 1.79
N VAL A 5 4.21 8.07 0.89
CA VAL A 5 3.15 9.04 0.54
C VAL A 5 2.26 9.34 1.75
N LYS A 6 1.83 8.31 2.50
CA LYS A 6 1.08 8.48 3.76
C LYS A 6 1.83 9.36 4.77
N SER A 7 3.15 9.20 4.86
CA SER A 7 3.99 10.04 5.71
C SER A 7 4.04 11.49 5.24
N GLN A 8 4.08 11.74 3.92
CA GLN A 8 4.04 13.08 3.36
C GLN A 8 2.70 13.77 3.65
N ILE A 9 1.58 13.08 3.46
CA ILE A 9 0.23 13.59 3.79
C ILE A 9 0.13 13.94 5.27
N LYS A 10 0.61 13.07 6.16
CA LYS A 10 0.66 13.33 7.61
C LYS A 10 1.51 14.57 7.93
N ALA A 11 2.63 14.77 7.25
CA ALA A 11 3.50 15.92 7.45
C ALA A 11 2.82 17.23 7.00
N LEU A 12 2.01 17.19 5.94
CA LEU A 12 1.20 18.34 5.50
C LEU A 12 0.17 18.72 6.56
N HIS A 13 -0.60 17.74 7.06
CA HIS A 13 -1.53 17.96 8.18
C HIS A 13 -0.86 18.55 9.41
N THR A 14 0.30 18.00 9.79
CA THR A 14 1.03 18.45 10.98
C THR A 14 1.46 19.92 10.88
N LYS A 15 1.77 20.39 9.67
CA LYS A 15 2.29 21.75 9.43
C LYS A 15 1.20 22.77 9.09
N PHE A 16 0.13 22.33 8.43
CA PHE A 16 -0.83 23.23 7.79
C PHE A 16 -2.30 22.91 8.11
N GLY A 17 -2.58 21.88 8.92
CA GLY A 17 -3.94 21.39 9.19
C GLY A 17 -4.87 22.42 9.85
N ASP A 18 -4.32 23.44 10.50
CA ASP A 18 -5.10 24.53 11.11
C ASP A 18 -5.48 25.64 10.12
N ASP A 19 -4.92 25.67 8.90
CA ASP A 19 -5.25 26.68 7.89
C ASP A 19 -6.49 26.27 7.07
N PRO A 20 -7.63 26.98 7.18
CA PRO A 20 -8.83 26.66 6.41
C PRO A 20 -8.63 26.73 4.90
N LYS A 21 -7.64 27.49 4.41
CA LYS A 21 -7.37 27.66 2.97
C LYS A 21 -6.87 26.38 2.33
N VAL A 22 -6.20 25.51 3.08
CA VAL A 22 -5.62 24.27 2.56
C VAL A 22 -6.54 23.07 2.77
N LYS A 23 -7.66 23.25 3.46
CA LYS A 23 -8.58 22.18 3.83
C LYS A 23 -9.02 21.32 2.66
N ALA A 24 -9.39 21.92 1.52
CA ALA A 24 -9.81 21.17 0.34
C ALA A 24 -8.69 20.27 -0.22
N ALA A 25 -7.44 20.73 -0.18
CA ALA A 25 -6.29 19.95 -0.63
C ALA A 25 -5.96 18.81 0.35
N LEU A 26 -6.07 19.06 1.66
CA LEU A 26 -5.88 18.03 2.69
C LEU A 26 -6.99 16.98 2.66
N ASP A 27 -8.26 17.38 2.52
CA ASP A 27 -9.39 16.45 2.40
C ASP A 27 -9.24 15.54 1.16
N ALA A 28 -8.76 16.09 0.04
CA ALA A 28 -8.46 15.30 -1.17
C ALA A 28 -7.27 14.34 -0.96
N ALA A 29 -6.25 14.78 -0.24
CA ALA A 29 -5.12 13.93 0.14
C ALA A 29 -5.56 12.79 1.05
N ASP A 30 -6.45 13.04 2.02
CA ASP A 30 -7.01 12.04 2.92
C ASP A 30 -7.87 11.00 2.18
N ALA A 31 -8.67 11.43 1.20
CA ALA A 31 -9.42 10.51 0.36
C ALA A 31 -8.51 9.56 -0.44
N MET A 32 -7.38 10.07 -0.95
CA MET A 32 -6.37 9.25 -1.61
C MET A 32 -5.64 8.35 -0.61
N GLU A 33 -5.31 8.86 0.59
CA GLU A 33 -4.74 8.10 1.70
C GLU A 33 -5.57 6.87 2.05
N HIS A 34 -6.89 7.04 2.17
CA HIS A 34 -7.80 5.95 2.49
C HIS A 34 -7.74 4.84 1.43
N LYS A 35 -7.79 5.21 0.14
CA LYS A 35 -7.66 4.22 -0.96
C LYS A 35 -6.32 3.48 -0.91
N MET A 36 -5.23 4.18 -0.58
CA MET A 36 -3.92 3.55 -0.38
C MET A 36 -3.91 2.61 0.82
N SER A 37 -4.57 3.00 1.91
CA SER A 37 -4.72 2.17 3.12
C SER A 37 -5.48 0.88 2.83
N ASP A 38 -6.56 0.94 2.04
CA ASP A 38 -7.30 -0.25 1.63
C ASP A 38 -6.42 -1.25 0.87
N VAL A 39 -5.55 -0.75 -0.02
CA VAL A 39 -4.56 -1.59 -0.74
C VAL A 39 -3.51 -2.15 0.22
N GLU A 40 -2.92 -1.31 1.08
CA GLU A 40 -1.89 -1.72 2.04
C GLU A 40 -2.40 -2.82 2.97
N GLN A 41 -3.64 -2.69 3.45
CA GLN A 41 -4.27 -3.65 4.36
C GLN A 41 -4.52 -5.02 3.72
N GLN A 42 -4.66 -5.11 2.39
CA GLN A 42 -4.73 -6.41 1.70
C GLN A 42 -3.35 -7.05 1.52
N LEU A 43 -2.32 -6.23 1.41
CA LEU A 43 -0.94 -6.68 1.17
C LEU A 43 -0.27 -7.12 2.46
N ILE A 44 -0.43 -6.35 3.53
CA ILE A 44 0.28 -6.53 4.81
C ILE A 44 -0.64 -6.29 6.00
N GLN A 45 -0.38 -6.99 7.10
CA GLN A 45 -1.11 -6.76 8.34
C GLN A 45 -0.60 -5.49 9.04
N VAL A 46 -1.34 -4.40 8.92
CA VAL A 46 -0.95 -3.08 9.48
C VAL A 46 -1.22 -2.93 10.98
N SER A 47 -2.11 -3.76 11.55
CA SER A 47 -2.55 -3.65 12.94
C SER A 47 -1.69 -4.44 13.94
N MET A 48 -0.76 -5.26 13.45
CA MET A 48 0.10 -6.07 14.31
C MET A 48 1.06 -5.20 15.13
N LYS A 49 0.95 -5.29 16.46
CA LYS A 49 1.92 -4.76 17.42
C LYS A 49 2.57 -5.93 18.15
N GLY A 50 3.82 -6.25 17.81
CA GLY A 50 4.58 -7.35 18.44
C GLY A 50 4.45 -8.70 17.73
N SER A 51 5.32 -9.65 18.10
CA SER A 51 5.49 -10.96 17.45
C SER A 51 4.33 -11.94 17.63
N GLU A 52 3.46 -11.74 18.63
CA GLU A 52 2.28 -12.58 18.89
C GLU A 52 1.01 -12.09 18.17
N GLY A 53 1.11 -11.01 17.39
CA GLY A 53 -0.04 -10.40 16.74
C GLY A 53 -0.74 -11.27 15.68
N ASN A 54 -0.11 -12.34 15.18
CA ASN A 54 -0.73 -13.23 14.19
C ASN A 54 -1.92 -14.03 14.76
N LEU A 55 -1.98 -14.20 16.08
CA LEU A 55 -3.08 -14.92 16.73
C LEU A 55 -4.34 -14.06 16.84
N ALA A 56 -4.18 -12.74 16.79
CA ALA A 56 -5.28 -11.78 16.93
C ALA A 56 -5.79 -11.25 15.59
N PHE A 57 -5.02 -11.37 14.51
CA PHE A 57 -5.34 -10.75 13.22
C PHE A 57 -5.09 -11.70 12.04
N PRO A 58 -5.93 -11.65 10.98
CA PRO A 58 -5.79 -12.53 9.83
C PRO A 58 -4.47 -12.30 9.07
N ASN A 59 -3.92 -13.38 8.51
CA ASN A 59 -2.78 -13.32 7.59
C ASN A 59 -3.16 -12.58 6.30
N MET A 60 -2.31 -11.64 5.88
CA MET A 60 -2.45 -10.93 4.61
C MET A 60 -1.59 -11.56 3.52
N LEU A 61 -1.60 -10.98 2.31
CA LEU A 61 -0.92 -11.58 1.16
C LEU A 61 0.57 -11.83 1.40
N ASN A 62 1.27 -10.92 2.09
CA ASN A 62 2.69 -11.10 2.40
C ASN A 62 2.96 -12.38 3.20
N GLU A 63 2.18 -12.65 4.26
CA GLU A 63 2.37 -13.85 5.09
C GLU A 63 1.88 -15.12 4.39
N ALA A 64 0.87 -15.00 3.53
CA ALA A 64 0.42 -16.11 2.69
C ALA A 64 1.53 -16.53 1.71
N PHE A 65 2.22 -15.57 1.09
CA PHE A 65 3.37 -15.86 0.23
C PHE A 65 4.58 -16.41 1.02
N ASP A 66 4.89 -15.87 2.20
CA ASP A 66 5.96 -16.44 3.06
C ASP A 66 5.68 -17.89 3.44
N THR A 67 4.45 -18.16 3.89
CA THR A 67 4.01 -19.52 4.24
C THR A 67 4.07 -20.45 3.04
N PHE A 68 3.60 -20.00 1.87
CA PHE A 68 3.64 -20.78 0.65
C PHE A 68 5.08 -21.06 0.20
N SER A 69 5.99 -20.08 0.28
CA SER A 69 7.43 -20.25 -0.02
C SER A 69 8.03 -21.38 0.82
N ARG A 70 7.76 -21.41 2.12
CA ARG A 70 8.26 -22.48 3.00
C ARG A 70 7.72 -23.86 2.59
N SER A 71 6.50 -23.92 2.07
CA SER A 71 5.87 -25.19 1.64
C SER A 71 6.44 -25.74 0.32
N ILE A 72 6.99 -24.88 -0.53
CA ILE A 72 7.66 -25.30 -1.78
C ILE A 72 9.13 -25.62 -1.52
N ASP A 73 9.76 -24.98 -0.53
CA ASP A 73 11.16 -25.23 -0.17
C ASP A 73 11.37 -26.60 0.52
N THR A 74 10.31 -27.24 1.01
CA THR A 74 10.36 -28.57 1.64
C THR A 74 10.41 -29.69 0.60
N GLY A 75 11.53 -29.83 -0.13
CA GLY A 75 11.82 -31.02 -0.95
C GLY A 75 12.62 -30.74 -2.21
N ASP A 76 13.31 -31.76 -2.71
CA ASP A 76 14.12 -31.69 -3.94
C ASP A 76 13.30 -32.16 -5.17
N ARG A 77 12.11 -31.58 -5.33
CA ARG A 77 11.17 -31.90 -6.43
C ARG A 77 10.57 -30.63 -7.01
N GLU A 78 10.16 -30.70 -8.27
CA GLU A 78 9.41 -29.62 -8.91
C GLU A 78 8.06 -29.33 -8.20
N PRO A 79 7.52 -28.09 -8.31
CA PRO A 79 6.22 -27.76 -7.73
C PRO A 79 5.10 -28.66 -8.24
N THR A 80 4.32 -29.20 -7.31
CA THR A 80 3.14 -30.02 -7.62
C THR A 80 2.01 -29.18 -8.21
N LYS A 81 1.06 -29.82 -8.91
CA LYS A 81 -0.11 -29.15 -9.46
C LYS A 81 -0.90 -28.31 -8.42
N PRO A 82 -1.21 -28.82 -7.21
CA PRO A 82 -1.87 -27.99 -6.19
C PRO A 82 -1.03 -26.77 -5.76
N GLN A 83 0.30 -26.89 -5.69
CA GLN A 83 1.16 -25.75 -5.37
C GLN A 83 1.10 -24.67 -6.47
N LEU A 84 1.09 -25.07 -7.75
CA LEU A 84 0.92 -24.14 -8.87
C LEU A 84 -0.44 -23.43 -8.82
N GLU A 85 -1.52 -24.14 -8.45
CA GLU A 85 -2.86 -23.56 -8.30
C GLU A 85 -2.90 -22.53 -7.16
N VAL A 86 -2.28 -22.83 -6.01
CA VAL A 86 -2.14 -21.87 -4.90
C VAL A 86 -1.33 -20.64 -5.32
N PHE A 87 -0.23 -20.84 -6.04
CA PHE A 87 0.56 -19.73 -6.57
C PHE A 87 -0.26 -18.84 -7.50
N ALA A 88 -1.00 -19.43 -8.44
CA ALA A 88 -1.86 -18.67 -9.36
C ALA A 88 -2.93 -17.85 -8.61
N LEU A 89 -3.53 -18.44 -7.56
CA LEU A 89 -4.50 -17.76 -6.71
C LEU A 89 -3.88 -16.57 -5.97
N LEU A 90 -2.72 -16.76 -5.32
CA LEU A 90 -2.03 -15.70 -4.57
C LEU A 90 -1.54 -14.59 -5.50
N SER A 91 -0.97 -14.94 -6.65
CA SER A 91 -0.53 -13.99 -7.68
C SER A 91 -1.69 -13.19 -8.25
N GLY A 92 -2.84 -13.82 -8.53
CA GLY A 92 -4.03 -13.11 -9.00
C GLY A 92 -4.52 -12.06 -8.00
N ARG A 93 -4.55 -12.40 -6.70
CA ARG A 93 -4.89 -11.45 -5.63
C ARG A 93 -3.88 -10.30 -5.51
N LEU A 94 -2.59 -10.59 -5.68
CA LEU A 94 -1.54 -9.56 -5.70
C LEU A 94 -1.71 -8.62 -6.89
N ASP A 95 -1.93 -9.16 -8.08
CA ASP A 95 -2.15 -8.39 -9.31
C ASP A 95 -3.34 -7.44 -9.20
N GLU A 96 -4.42 -7.86 -8.53
CA GLU A 96 -5.55 -6.98 -8.23
C GLU A 96 -5.14 -5.77 -7.39
N GLN A 97 -4.33 -5.97 -6.34
CA GLN A 97 -3.86 -4.88 -5.49
C GLN A 97 -2.87 -3.97 -6.24
N LEU A 98 -1.99 -4.54 -7.06
CA LEU A 98 -1.06 -3.78 -7.89
C LEU A 98 -1.80 -2.92 -8.93
N LYS A 99 -2.86 -3.46 -9.55
CA LYS A 99 -3.74 -2.70 -10.45
C LYS A 99 -4.41 -1.53 -9.73
N LYS A 100 -4.95 -1.75 -8.54
CA LYS A 100 -5.54 -0.67 -7.72
C LYS A 100 -4.51 0.39 -7.35
N TRP A 101 -3.31 -0.01 -6.94
CA TRP A 101 -2.23 0.92 -6.64
C TRP A 101 -1.84 1.76 -7.88
N ASN A 102 -1.70 1.12 -9.03
CA ASN A 102 -1.38 1.81 -10.27
C ASN A 102 -2.49 2.77 -10.70
N ALA A 103 -3.77 2.41 -10.52
CA ALA A 103 -4.89 3.31 -10.78
C ALA A 103 -4.83 4.54 -9.85
N ILE A 104 -4.57 4.37 -8.55
CA ILE A 104 -4.39 5.51 -7.61
C ILE A 104 -3.27 6.44 -8.09
N LYS A 105 -2.13 5.89 -8.54
CA LYS A 105 -1.01 6.68 -9.07
C LYS A 105 -1.37 7.44 -10.35
N GLN A 106 -2.20 6.87 -11.21
CA GLN A 106 -2.56 7.47 -12.50
C GLN A 106 -3.72 8.47 -12.37
N ASP A 107 -4.68 8.19 -11.50
CA ASP A 107 -5.96 8.90 -11.47
C ASP A 107 -6.07 9.87 -10.30
N ASP A 108 -5.59 9.50 -9.11
CA ASP A 108 -5.75 10.28 -7.88
C ASP A 108 -4.53 11.17 -7.65
N LEU A 109 -3.31 10.63 -7.77
CA LEU A 109 -2.08 11.36 -7.47
C LEU A 109 -1.96 12.68 -8.27
N PRO A 110 -2.17 12.73 -9.61
CA PRO A 110 -2.05 14.00 -10.34
C PRO A 110 -3.07 15.05 -9.88
N LYS A 111 -4.29 14.62 -9.56
CA LYS A 111 -5.36 15.52 -9.08
C LYS A 111 -5.02 16.10 -7.72
N VAL A 112 -4.56 15.25 -6.80
CA VAL A 112 -4.15 15.70 -5.47
C VAL A 112 -2.91 16.59 -5.57
N SER A 113 -1.91 16.23 -6.38
CA SER A 113 -0.70 17.05 -6.60
C SER A 113 -1.03 18.45 -7.12
N GLU A 114 -2.01 18.58 -8.02
CA GLU A 114 -2.46 19.88 -8.51
C GLU A 114 -3.13 20.71 -7.41
N LEU A 115 -3.99 20.10 -6.59
CA LEU A 115 -4.61 20.80 -5.44
C LEU A 115 -3.58 21.24 -4.40
N ILE A 116 -2.61 20.39 -4.09
CA ILE A 116 -1.48 20.72 -3.20
C ILE A 116 -0.71 21.92 -3.74
N LYS A 117 -0.44 21.94 -5.05
CA LYS A 117 0.25 23.05 -5.71
C LYS A 117 -0.58 24.33 -5.68
N GLN A 118 -1.89 24.27 -5.95
CA GLN A 118 -2.79 25.43 -5.90
C GLN A 118 -2.94 26.00 -4.49
N ALA A 119 -2.74 25.18 -3.46
CA ALA A 119 -2.73 25.58 -2.06
C ALA A 119 -1.35 26.06 -1.55
N ASP A 120 -0.37 26.25 -2.45
CA ASP A 120 1.02 26.61 -2.13
C ASP A 120 1.69 25.67 -1.10
N LEU A 121 1.27 24.39 -1.07
CA LEU A 121 1.80 23.38 -0.17
C LEU A 121 3.04 22.66 -0.76
N PRO A 122 3.92 22.10 0.09
CA PRO A 122 5.04 21.28 -0.36
C PRO A 122 4.59 20.12 -1.26
N ALA A 123 5.27 19.99 -2.41
CA ALA A 123 4.93 18.96 -3.40
C ALA A 123 5.06 17.54 -2.82
N MET A 124 4.10 16.69 -3.14
CA MET A 124 4.15 15.26 -2.84
C MET A 124 4.78 14.49 -3.99
N MET A 125 5.64 13.51 -3.67
CA MET A 125 6.35 12.71 -4.65
C MET A 125 6.37 11.24 -4.25
N ILE A 126 6.27 10.35 -5.23
CA ILE A 126 6.61 8.93 -5.02
C ILE A 126 8.11 8.80 -5.26
N LYS A 127 8.87 8.43 -4.22
CA LYS A 127 10.27 8.05 -4.39
C LYS A 127 10.31 6.71 -5.11
N GLU A 128 10.71 6.72 -6.38
CA GLU A 128 11.09 5.47 -7.05
C GLU A 128 12.31 4.90 -6.32
N LYS A 129 12.19 3.66 -5.85
CA LYS A 129 13.36 2.93 -5.37
C LYS A 129 14.18 2.62 -6.61
N LYS A 130 15.37 3.23 -6.76
CA LYS A 130 16.32 2.84 -7.81
C LYS A 130 16.43 1.31 -7.78
N SER A 131 16.16 0.68 -8.90
CA SER A 131 16.48 -0.73 -9.12
C SER A 131 18.00 -0.86 -8.95
N GLU A 132 18.44 -1.50 -7.87
CA GLU A 132 19.79 -2.04 -7.76
C GLU A 132 19.87 -3.38 -8.49
#